data_AF-A0A661B3Q3-F1
#
_entry.id   AF-A0A661B3Q3-F1
#
_cell.length_a   1.000
_cell.length_b   1.000
_cell.length_c   1.000
_cell.angle_alpha   90.00
_cell.angle_beta   90.00
_cell.angle_gamma   90.00
#
_symmetry.space_group_name_H-M   'P 1'
#
loop_
_entity.id
_entity.type
_entity.pdbx_description
1 polymer ?
#
loop_
_entity_poly.entity_id
_entity_poly.type
_entity_poly.pdbx_seq_one_letter_code
_entity_poly.pdbx_strand_id
1 'polypeptide(L)'
;MLKYFLIITFLVAFTFANAISLDSLESWAHETFWGHYTLPDSLEFARNTAIARGDWQIAAFISAGAAFSRFGTIDSAMYDIAYCLAKTGDFEGAEEAIRRARKLYGKNNPQVQYISSLLAIWSGNASMADDIIQSALRKAPSEEARQFLQIAGGIISTLKGDIKSAFKMFKYAENISKKGTGRPRFEARMLGQSIQNSAVLGTLYIRQHYGRPCVVLRMRPVFDWQDG
;
A
#
# COMPACT_ATOMS: atom_id res chain seq x y z
N MET A 1 -6.83 28.29 9.47
CA MET A 1 -7.09 28.39 8.02
C MET A 1 -5.89 28.96 7.25
N LEU A 2 -5.32 30.11 7.66
CA LEU A 2 -4.18 30.75 6.97
C LEU A 2 -2.90 29.89 6.86
N LYS A 3 -2.59 29.06 7.87
CA LYS A 3 -1.40 28.18 7.88
C LYS A 3 -1.48 26.99 6.92
N TYR A 4 -2.66 26.38 6.77
CA TYR A 4 -2.89 25.32 5.76
C TYR A 4 -2.78 25.88 4.34
N PHE A 5 -3.23 27.12 4.15
CA PHE A 5 -3.07 27.83 2.88
C PHE A 5 -1.58 28.01 2.55
N LEU A 6 -0.74 28.41 3.51
CA LEU A 6 0.71 28.58 3.33
C LEU A 6 1.43 27.27 2.98
N ILE A 7 1.11 26.16 3.65
CA ILE A 7 1.67 24.82 3.34
C ILE A 7 1.28 24.38 1.91
N ILE A 8 0.02 24.58 1.52
CA ILE A 8 -0.47 24.23 0.18
C ILE A 8 0.14 25.14 -0.89
N THR A 9 0.30 26.44 -0.62
CA THR A 9 0.87 27.40 -1.59
C THR A 9 2.38 27.19 -1.77
N PHE A 10 3.10 26.80 -0.72
CA PHE A 10 4.53 26.48 -0.79
C PHE A 10 4.79 25.12 -1.47
N LEU A 11 3.92 24.12 -1.25
CA LEU A 11 3.92 22.87 -1.99
C LEU A 11 3.77 23.10 -3.50
N VAL A 12 2.87 24.00 -3.91
CA VAL A 12 2.67 24.36 -5.32
C VAL A 12 3.91 25.04 -5.93
N ALA A 13 4.72 25.77 -5.16
CA ALA A 13 5.95 26.39 -5.67
C ALA A 13 7.10 25.37 -5.85
N PHE A 14 7.18 24.34 -5.00
CA PHE A 14 8.23 23.31 -5.07
C PHE A 14 7.91 22.19 -6.07
N THR A 15 6.65 22.06 -6.52
CA THR A 15 6.22 21.04 -7.50
C THR A 15 6.70 21.26 -8.93
N PHE A 16 7.41 22.35 -9.21
CA PHE A 16 7.93 22.61 -10.56
C PHE A 16 9.36 22.08 -10.72
N ALA A 17 9.44 20.87 -11.30
CA ALA A 17 10.50 20.39 -12.20
C ALA A 17 11.69 19.54 -11.68
N ASN A 18 11.80 19.15 -10.40
CA ASN A 18 12.96 18.34 -9.95
C ASN A 18 12.58 17.02 -9.27
N ALA A 19 13.41 16.00 -9.48
CA ALA A 19 13.39 14.75 -8.72
C ALA A 19 13.54 15.07 -7.22
N ILE A 20 12.72 14.43 -6.38
CA ILE A 20 12.69 14.72 -4.95
C ILE A 20 13.73 13.83 -4.28
N SER A 21 14.87 14.40 -3.87
CA SER A 21 15.82 13.67 -3.03
C SER A 21 15.26 13.50 -1.62
N LEU A 22 15.53 12.36 -0.97
CA LEU A 22 15.08 12.14 0.41
C LEU A 22 15.63 13.18 1.39
N ASP A 23 16.86 13.64 1.17
CA ASP A 23 17.48 14.67 2.01
C ASP A 23 16.72 15.99 1.88
N SER A 24 16.32 16.39 0.66
CA SER A 24 15.51 17.59 0.46
C SER A 24 14.13 17.49 1.14
N LEU A 25 13.55 16.29 1.13
CA LEU A 25 12.27 16.00 1.78
C LEU A 25 12.38 16.06 3.31
N GLU A 26 13.48 15.55 3.86
CA GLU A 26 13.79 15.59 5.30
C GLU A 26 14.08 17.01 5.77
N SER A 27 14.88 17.78 5.02
CA SER A 27 15.12 19.20 5.29
C SER A 27 13.83 20.02 5.25
N TRP A 28 13.00 19.83 4.23
CA TRP A 28 11.69 20.50 4.15
C TRP A 28 10.80 20.15 5.35
N ALA A 29 10.75 18.88 5.75
CA ALA A 29 9.93 18.45 6.89
C ALA A 29 10.44 19.08 8.20
N HIS A 30 11.77 19.13 8.36
CA HIS A 30 12.39 19.81 9.49
C HIS A 30 12.04 21.31 9.50
N GLU A 31 12.29 22.05 8.43
CA GLU A 31 12.01 23.50 8.35
C GLU A 31 10.53 23.83 8.55
N THR A 32 9.62 22.95 8.11
CA THR A 32 8.17 23.19 8.18
C THR A 32 7.56 22.85 9.54
N PHE A 33 8.04 21.79 10.20
CA PHE A 33 7.38 21.23 11.38
C PHE A 33 8.21 21.33 12.67
N TRP A 34 9.51 21.58 12.59
CA TRP A 34 10.34 21.75 13.78
C TRP A 34 9.90 22.98 14.60
N GLY A 35 9.62 22.77 15.89
CA GLY A 35 9.11 23.84 16.77
C GLY A 35 7.66 24.27 16.49
N HIS A 36 6.95 23.59 15.59
CA HIS A 36 5.57 23.90 15.23
C HIS A 36 4.64 22.73 15.53
N TYR A 37 3.72 22.92 16.47
CA TYR A 37 2.73 21.88 16.77
C TYR A 37 1.72 21.74 15.64
N THR A 38 1.78 20.62 14.94
CA THR A 38 0.78 20.17 13.97
C THR A 38 0.28 18.81 14.43
N LEU A 39 -1.05 18.64 14.55
CA LEU A 39 -1.63 17.36 14.92
C LEU A 39 -1.31 16.32 13.85
N PRO A 40 -0.56 15.24 14.17
CA PRO A 40 -0.17 14.27 13.16
C PRO A 40 -1.35 13.62 12.43
N ASP A 41 -2.48 13.44 13.11
CA ASP A 41 -3.68 12.85 12.54
C ASP A 41 -4.30 13.74 11.45
N SER A 42 -4.12 15.07 11.56
CA SER A 42 -4.53 16.01 10.50
C SER A 42 -3.67 15.84 9.25
N LEU A 43 -2.37 15.58 9.42
CA LEU A 43 -1.48 15.29 8.30
C LEU A 43 -1.80 13.94 7.67
N GLU A 44 -2.16 12.91 8.44
CA GLU A 44 -2.58 11.63 7.88
C GLU A 44 -3.87 11.75 7.06
N PHE A 45 -4.84 12.54 7.52
CA PHE A 45 -6.06 12.83 6.75
C PHE A 45 -5.73 13.57 5.44
N ALA A 46 -4.85 14.58 5.50
CA ALA A 46 -4.41 15.33 4.32
C ALA A 46 -3.68 14.42 3.31
N ARG A 47 -2.79 13.54 3.79
CA ARG A 47 -2.10 12.53 2.95
C ARG A 47 -3.12 11.65 2.23
N ASN A 48 -4.08 11.09 2.97
CA ASN A 48 -5.09 10.20 2.39
C ASN A 48 -5.96 10.92 1.36
N THR A 49 -6.24 12.20 1.56
CA THR A 49 -6.99 13.04 0.61
C THR A 49 -6.16 13.29 -0.66
N ALA A 50 -4.87 13.63 -0.53
CA ALA A 50 -3.97 13.80 -1.66
C ALA A 50 -3.87 12.52 -2.49
N ILE A 51 -3.72 11.37 -1.82
CA ILE A 51 -3.70 10.06 -2.49
C ILE A 51 -5.00 9.78 -3.24
N ALA A 52 -6.17 10.04 -2.62
CA ALA A 52 -7.46 9.83 -3.27
C ALA A 52 -7.65 10.69 -4.52
N ARG A 53 -7.00 11.86 -4.59
CA ARG A 53 -6.99 12.75 -5.75
C ARG A 53 -5.95 12.37 -6.80
N GLY A 54 -5.01 11.48 -6.46
CA GLY A 54 -3.86 11.16 -7.30
C GLY A 54 -2.74 12.21 -7.23
N ASP A 55 -2.76 13.09 -6.22
CA ASP A 55 -1.72 14.09 -5.97
C ASP A 55 -0.52 13.44 -5.27
N TRP A 56 0.16 12.54 -5.97
CA TRP A 56 1.18 11.65 -5.41
C TRP A 56 2.41 12.40 -4.87
N GLN A 57 2.88 13.45 -5.54
CA GLN A 57 3.97 14.28 -5.00
C GLN A 57 3.55 14.90 -3.65
N ILE A 58 2.37 15.52 -3.59
CA ILE A 58 1.84 16.11 -2.35
C ILE A 58 1.72 15.05 -1.25
N ALA A 59 1.25 13.85 -1.60
CA ALA A 59 1.16 12.74 -0.66
C ALA A 59 2.53 12.33 -0.10
N ALA A 60 3.61 12.35 -0.89
CA ALA A 60 4.97 12.06 -0.42
C ALA A 60 5.43 13.09 0.63
N PHE A 61 5.27 14.38 0.33
CA PHE A 61 5.57 15.47 1.26
C PHE A 61 4.78 15.36 2.56
N ILE A 62 3.46 15.17 2.48
CA ILE A 62 2.64 15.06 3.70
C ILE A 62 3.03 13.81 4.51
N SER A 63 3.41 12.70 3.86
CA SER A 63 3.90 11.49 4.54
C SER A 63 5.19 11.77 5.33
N ALA A 64 6.14 12.47 4.72
CA ALA A 64 7.37 12.90 5.40
C ALA A 64 7.08 13.84 6.58
N GLY A 65 6.21 14.83 6.37
CA GLY A 65 5.80 15.76 7.42
C GLY A 65 5.10 15.07 8.59
N ALA A 66 4.23 14.10 8.32
CA ALA A 66 3.53 13.32 9.34
C ALA A 66 4.50 12.46 10.17
N ALA A 67 5.46 11.80 9.52
CA ALA A 67 6.51 11.04 10.19
C ALA A 67 7.40 11.93 11.04
N PHE A 68 7.88 13.04 10.48
CA PHE A 68 8.75 13.98 11.18
C PHE A 68 8.04 14.60 12.39
N SER A 69 6.78 15.00 12.26
CA SER A 69 6.01 15.57 13.38
C SER A 69 5.82 14.58 14.54
N ARG A 70 5.83 13.27 14.27
CA ARG A 70 5.68 12.21 15.29
C ARG A 70 7.01 11.78 15.89
N PHE A 71 8.05 11.65 15.07
CA PHE A 71 9.28 10.94 15.44
C PHE A 71 10.57 11.74 15.25
N GLY A 72 10.47 12.96 14.72
CA GLY A 72 11.63 13.82 14.43
C GLY A 72 12.48 13.36 13.22
N THR A 73 12.06 12.32 12.50
CA THR A 73 12.69 11.87 11.24
C THR A 73 11.62 11.39 10.26
N ILE A 74 11.98 11.26 8.99
CA ILE A 74 11.06 10.77 7.95
C ILE A 74 11.04 9.23 7.84
N ASP A 75 11.87 8.53 8.61
CA ASP A 75 12.13 7.09 8.47
C ASP A 75 10.88 6.21 8.53
N SER A 76 9.92 6.56 9.40
CA SER A 76 8.69 5.79 9.56
C SER A 76 7.77 5.83 8.33
N ALA A 77 7.99 6.77 7.40
CA ALA A 77 7.19 6.95 6.18
C ALA A 77 7.85 6.40 4.92
N MET A 78 8.98 5.69 5.01
CA MET A 78 9.72 5.25 3.81
C MET A 78 8.87 4.43 2.82
N TYR A 79 7.94 3.60 3.29
CA TYR A 79 7.04 2.85 2.41
C TYR A 79 6.07 3.75 1.64
N ASP A 80 5.49 4.75 2.32
CA ASP A 80 4.52 5.68 1.75
C ASP A 80 5.22 6.60 0.75
N ILE A 81 6.41 7.09 1.11
CA ILE A 81 7.25 7.93 0.24
C ILE A 81 7.65 7.14 -1.01
N ALA A 82 8.18 5.91 -0.85
CA ALA A 82 8.53 5.04 -1.98
C ALA A 82 7.33 4.80 -2.91
N TYR A 83 6.16 4.53 -2.34
CA TYR A 83 4.93 4.33 -3.11
C TYR A 83 4.57 5.56 -3.92
N CYS A 84 4.57 6.73 -3.29
CA CYS A 84 4.22 7.99 -3.93
C CYS A 84 5.21 8.35 -5.05
N LEU A 85 6.52 8.23 -4.80
CA LEU A 85 7.56 8.50 -5.79
C LEU A 85 7.46 7.55 -6.99
N ALA A 86 7.21 6.27 -6.75
CA ALA A 86 7.05 5.33 -7.85
C ALA A 86 5.77 5.59 -8.67
N LYS A 87 4.69 6.08 -8.04
CA LYS A 87 3.46 6.53 -8.72
C LYS A 87 3.66 7.78 -9.57
N THR A 88 4.64 8.62 -9.23
CA THR A 88 5.01 9.81 -10.03
C THR A 88 6.00 9.50 -11.13
N GLY A 89 6.49 8.26 -11.23
CA GLY A 89 7.54 7.86 -12.17
C GLY A 89 8.96 8.20 -11.69
N ASP A 90 9.12 8.69 -10.46
CA ASP A 90 10.44 8.91 -9.85
C ASP A 90 10.95 7.59 -9.27
N PHE A 91 11.38 6.70 -10.17
CA PHE A 91 11.82 5.36 -9.82
C PHE A 91 13.14 5.34 -9.06
N GLU A 92 14.02 6.31 -9.32
CA GLU A 92 15.29 6.44 -8.58
C GLU A 92 15.05 6.87 -7.13
N GLY A 93 14.22 7.89 -6.92
CA GLY A 93 13.81 8.31 -5.57
C GLY A 93 13.06 7.21 -4.82
N ALA A 94 12.21 6.46 -5.53
CA ALA A 94 11.53 5.30 -4.95
C ALA A 94 12.51 4.20 -4.53
N GLU A 95 13.48 3.83 -5.38
CA GLU A 95 14.49 2.81 -5.04
C GLU A 95 15.34 3.25 -3.84
N GLU A 96 15.69 4.53 -3.75
CA GLU A 96 16.42 5.08 -2.61
C GLU A 96 15.60 4.97 -1.30
N ALA A 97 14.31 5.31 -1.33
CA ALA A 97 13.40 5.13 -0.21
C ALA A 97 13.27 3.65 0.21
N ILE A 98 13.17 2.74 -0.77
CA ILE A 98 13.13 1.30 -0.53
C ILE A 98 14.45 0.80 0.08
N ARG A 99 15.59 1.31 -0.39
CA ARG A 99 16.91 0.97 0.14
C ARG A 99 17.05 1.42 1.59
N ARG A 100 16.58 2.62 1.94
CA ARG A 100 16.53 3.11 3.33
C ARG A 100 15.60 2.25 4.18
N ALA A 101 14.38 1.93 3.70
CA ALA A 101 13.47 1.01 4.37
C ALA A 101 14.08 -0.38 4.61
N ARG A 102 14.84 -0.90 3.64
CA ARG A 102 15.53 -2.19 3.72
C ARG A 102 16.57 -2.22 4.85
N LYS A 103 17.28 -1.12 5.07
CA LYS A 103 18.25 -0.96 6.16
C LYS A 103 17.56 -0.89 7.51
N LEU A 104 16.46 -0.14 7.60
CA LEU A 104 15.71 0.09 8.84
C LEU A 104 14.93 -1.14 9.32
N TYR A 105 14.21 -1.79 8.41
CA TYR A 105 13.23 -2.83 8.75
C TYR A 105 13.67 -4.24 8.35
N GLY A 106 14.81 -4.35 7.68
CA GLY A 106 15.38 -5.61 7.24
C GLY A 106 14.95 -6.02 5.83
N LYS A 107 15.87 -6.69 5.12
CA LYS A 107 15.66 -7.06 3.71
C LYS A 107 14.50 -8.02 3.46
N ASN A 108 14.16 -8.87 4.40
CA ASN A 108 13.09 -9.86 4.25
C ASN A 108 11.74 -9.34 4.78
N ASN A 109 11.65 -8.06 5.16
CA ASN A 109 10.41 -7.48 5.64
C ASN A 109 9.32 -7.53 4.53
N PRO A 110 8.12 -8.08 4.81
CA PRO A 110 7.06 -8.25 3.80
C PRO A 110 6.67 -6.96 3.08
N GLN A 111 6.64 -5.83 3.80
CA GLN A 111 6.30 -4.52 3.26
C GLN A 111 7.40 -4.03 2.30
N VAL A 112 8.68 -4.21 2.65
CA VAL A 112 9.82 -3.92 1.76
C VAL A 112 9.70 -4.73 0.46
N GLN A 113 9.36 -6.01 0.56
CA GLN A 113 9.21 -6.90 -0.60
C GLN A 113 8.04 -6.47 -1.49
N TYR A 114 6.91 -6.11 -0.88
CA TYR A 114 5.74 -5.61 -1.61
C TYR A 114 6.06 -4.32 -2.38
N ILE A 115 6.66 -3.32 -1.72
CA ILE A 115 6.96 -2.04 -2.38
C ILE A 115 8.03 -2.20 -3.47
N SER A 116 9.02 -3.09 -3.28
CA SER A 116 10.00 -3.44 -4.31
C SER A 116 9.33 -4.08 -5.53
N SER A 117 8.32 -4.93 -5.30
CA SER A 117 7.56 -5.57 -6.38
C SER A 117 6.69 -4.56 -7.14
N LEU A 118 6.09 -3.59 -6.44
CA LEU A 118 5.34 -2.50 -7.08
C LEU A 118 6.24 -1.62 -7.96
N LEU A 119 7.43 -1.25 -7.44
CA LEU A 119 8.41 -0.50 -8.21
C LEU A 119 8.82 -1.27 -9.48
N ALA A 120 9.08 -2.57 -9.37
CA ALA A 120 9.39 -3.42 -10.52
C ALA A 120 8.26 -3.43 -11.55
N ILE A 121 6.99 -3.51 -11.13
CA ILE A 121 5.84 -3.42 -12.05
C ILE A 121 5.77 -2.06 -12.74
N TRP A 122 5.83 -0.97 -12.00
CA TRP A 122 5.63 0.37 -12.55
C TRP A 122 6.80 0.84 -13.41
N SER A 123 8.02 0.36 -13.14
CA SER A 123 9.19 0.55 -14.01
C SER A 123 9.22 -0.38 -15.23
N GLY A 124 8.21 -1.25 -15.41
CA GLY A 124 8.04 -2.11 -16.58
C GLY A 124 8.68 -3.49 -16.50
N ASN A 125 9.27 -3.86 -15.35
CA ASN A 125 9.89 -5.16 -15.14
C ASN A 125 8.96 -6.13 -14.38
N ALA A 126 7.92 -6.60 -15.07
CA ALA A 126 6.92 -7.50 -14.49
C ALA A 126 7.48 -8.87 -14.04
N SER A 127 8.52 -9.38 -14.71
CA SER A 127 9.15 -10.64 -14.32
C SER A 127 9.87 -10.52 -12.98
N MET A 128 10.60 -9.41 -12.77
CA MET A 128 11.28 -9.16 -11.50
C MET A 128 10.30 -9.06 -10.33
N ALA A 129 9.12 -8.45 -10.53
CA ALA A 129 8.10 -8.36 -9.50
C ALA A 129 7.62 -9.73 -8.99
N ASP A 130 7.43 -10.70 -9.90
CA ASP A 130 7.09 -12.06 -9.51
C ASP A 130 8.22 -12.73 -8.73
N ASP A 131 9.46 -12.61 -9.20
CA ASP A 131 10.62 -13.22 -8.55
C ASP A 131 10.77 -12.72 -7.12
N ILE A 132 10.57 -11.42 -6.90
CA ILE A 132 10.57 -10.81 -5.56
C ILE A 132 9.49 -11.43 -4.68
N ILE A 133 8.22 -11.46 -5.14
CA ILE A 133 7.11 -12.03 -4.36
C ILE A 133 7.31 -13.52 -4.07
N GLN A 134 7.71 -14.33 -5.07
CA GLN A 134 7.90 -15.77 -4.90
C GLN A 134 9.10 -16.10 -4.00
N SER A 135 10.17 -15.30 -4.08
CA SER A 135 11.29 -15.39 -3.15
C SER A 135 10.87 -15.03 -1.72
N ALA A 136 10.09 -13.96 -1.56
CA ALA A 136 9.57 -13.52 -0.27
C ALA A 136 8.62 -14.56 0.36
N LEU A 137 7.71 -15.14 -0.41
CA LEU A 137 6.79 -16.20 0.06
C LEU A 137 7.54 -17.43 0.58
N ARG A 138 8.62 -17.84 -0.10
CA ARG A 138 9.48 -18.96 0.33
C ARG A 138 10.20 -18.68 1.66
N LYS A 139 10.45 -17.41 1.98
CA LYS A 139 11.21 -16.97 3.16
C LYS A 139 10.33 -16.25 4.18
N ALA A 140 9.00 -16.38 4.09
CA ALA A 140 8.08 -15.70 4.98
C ALA A 140 8.35 -16.11 6.44
N PRO A 141 8.61 -15.15 7.35
CA PRO A 141 9.01 -15.45 8.73
C PRO A 141 7.86 -15.96 9.61
N SER A 142 6.60 -15.75 9.18
CA SER A 142 5.41 -16.19 9.89
C SER A 142 4.25 -16.40 8.91
N GLU A 143 3.13 -16.97 9.39
CA GLU A 143 1.93 -17.13 8.56
C GLU A 143 1.28 -15.77 8.27
N GLU A 144 1.32 -14.81 9.20
CA GLU A 144 0.81 -13.45 8.97
C GLU A 144 1.61 -12.74 7.87
N ALA A 145 2.94 -12.88 7.90
CA ALA A 145 3.80 -12.38 6.84
C ALA A 145 3.51 -13.06 5.50
N ARG A 146 3.27 -14.37 5.52
CA ARG A 146 2.88 -15.14 4.32
C ARG A 146 1.54 -14.67 3.77
N GLN A 147 0.53 -14.48 4.61
CA GLN A 147 -0.77 -13.95 4.21
C GLN A 147 -0.63 -12.57 3.58
N PHE A 148 0.11 -11.65 4.21
CA PHE A 148 0.42 -10.34 3.64
C PHE A 148 1.04 -10.45 2.25
N LEU A 149 2.04 -11.33 2.08
CA LEU A 149 2.73 -11.55 0.81
C LEU A 149 1.84 -12.19 -0.26
N GLN A 150 0.84 -12.99 0.14
CA GLN A 150 -0.17 -13.53 -0.78
C GLN A 150 -1.11 -12.42 -1.28
N ILE A 151 -1.55 -11.51 -0.41
CA ILE A 151 -2.32 -10.33 -0.83
C ILE A 151 -1.48 -9.47 -1.78
N ALA A 152 -0.22 -9.19 -1.40
CA ALA A 152 0.72 -8.46 -2.25
C ALA A 152 0.89 -9.12 -3.63
N GLY A 153 1.16 -10.42 -3.67
CA GLY A 153 1.30 -11.18 -4.91
C GLY A 153 0.04 -11.15 -5.78
N GLY A 154 -1.14 -11.20 -5.16
CA GLY A 154 -2.40 -11.12 -5.90
C GLY A 154 -2.61 -9.74 -6.54
N ILE A 155 -2.19 -8.66 -5.86
CA ILE A 155 -2.19 -7.31 -6.44
C ILE A 155 -1.21 -7.23 -7.60
N ILE A 156 0.03 -7.72 -7.44
CA ILE A 156 1.03 -7.76 -8.51
C ILE A 156 0.50 -8.53 -9.72
N SER A 157 -0.10 -9.70 -9.50
CA SER A 157 -0.73 -10.50 -10.56
C SER A 157 -1.86 -9.74 -11.26
N THR A 158 -2.68 -8.99 -10.50
CA THR A 158 -3.76 -8.15 -11.05
C THR A 158 -3.20 -7.03 -11.93
N LEU A 159 -2.15 -6.33 -11.47
CA LEU A 159 -1.52 -5.25 -12.23
C LEU A 159 -0.89 -5.75 -13.54
N LYS A 160 -0.43 -7.01 -13.56
CA LYS A 160 0.05 -7.69 -14.77
C LYS A 160 -1.06 -8.19 -15.70
N GLY A 161 -2.31 -8.15 -15.26
CA GLY A 161 -3.45 -8.74 -15.99
C GLY A 161 -3.62 -10.26 -15.80
N ASP A 162 -2.82 -10.92 -14.95
CA ASP A 162 -3.02 -12.33 -14.59
C ASP A 162 -4.06 -12.46 -13.46
N ILE A 163 -5.32 -12.26 -13.85
CA ILE A 163 -6.46 -12.29 -12.93
C ILE A 163 -6.63 -13.67 -12.29
N LYS A 164 -6.30 -14.76 -13.00
CA LYS A 164 -6.47 -16.13 -12.49
C LYS A 164 -5.52 -16.41 -11.33
N SER A 165 -4.24 -16.04 -11.48
CA SER A 165 -3.26 -16.16 -10.39
C SER A 165 -3.60 -15.23 -9.25
N ALA A 166 -4.05 -13.99 -9.54
CA ALA A 166 -4.49 -13.04 -8.52
C ALA A 166 -5.57 -13.63 -7.61
N PHE A 167 -6.64 -14.19 -8.20
CA PHE A 167 -7.71 -14.85 -7.44
C PHE A 167 -7.20 -16.01 -6.59
N LYS A 168 -6.27 -16.82 -7.09
CA LYS A 168 -5.71 -17.94 -6.32
C LYS A 168 -4.99 -17.43 -5.06
N MET A 169 -4.22 -16.35 -5.19
CA MET A 169 -3.47 -15.76 -4.08
C MET A 169 -4.41 -15.09 -3.07
N PHE A 170 -5.41 -14.33 -3.53
CA PHE A 170 -6.42 -13.74 -2.65
C PHE A 170 -7.23 -14.81 -1.90
N LYS A 171 -7.60 -15.89 -2.59
CA LYS A 171 -8.31 -17.02 -2.00
C LYS A 171 -7.51 -17.65 -0.86
N TYR A 172 -6.20 -17.82 -1.04
CA TYR A 172 -5.31 -18.31 0.02
C TYR A 172 -5.27 -17.33 1.20
N ALA A 173 -4.98 -16.06 0.93
CA ALA A 173 -4.79 -15.05 1.96
C ALA A 173 -6.01 -14.90 2.88
N GLU A 174 -7.21 -14.97 2.30
CA GLU A 174 -8.48 -14.78 2.99
C GLU A 174 -9.07 -16.10 3.52
N ASN A 175 -8.34 -17.22 3.38
CA ASN A 175 -8.79 -18.57 3.70
C ASN A 175 -10.18 -18.92 3.10
N ILE A 176 -10.41 -18.47 1.87
CA ILE A 176 -11.67 -18.68 1.17
C ILE A 176 -11.72 -20.15 0.72
N SER A 177 -12.45 -20.97 1.49
CA SER A 177 -12.71 -22.37 1.18
C SER A 177 -14.18 -22.60 0.85
N LYS A 178 -14.46 -23.59 -0.01
CA LYS A 178 -15.83 -24.05 -0.24
C LYS A 178 -16.26 -24.82 1.01
N LYS A 179 -17.16 -24.26 1.83
CA LYS A 179 -17.78 -24.97 2.94
C LYS A 179 -19.17 -25.49 2.53
N GLY A 180 -19.41 -26.79 2.71
CA GLY A 180 -20.71 -27.46 2.53
C GLY A 180 -20.85 -28.36 1.29
N THR A 181 -21.68 -29.41 1.42
CA THR A 181 -22.23 -30.20 0.31
C THR A 181 -23.50 -29.49 -0.20
N GLY A 182 -23.42 -28.83 -1.36
CA GLY A 182 -24.47 -27.94 -1.88
C GLY A 182 -24.29 -26.46 -1.48
N ARG A 183 -24.86 -25.56 -2.30
CA ARG A 183 -24.81 -24.06 -2.28
C ARG A 183 -23.59 -23.45 -1.55
N PRO A 184 -22.54 -23.00 -2.26
CA PRO A 184 -21.29 -22.57 -1.63
C PRO A 184 -21.51 -21.34 -0.72
N ARG A 185 -21.14 -21.48 0.55
CA ARG A 185 -20.90 -20.36 1.46
C ARG A 185 -19.41 -20.01 1.43
N PHE A 186 -19.10 -18.73 1.42
CA PHE A 186 -17.72 -18.22 1.45
C PHE A 186 -17.51 -17.40 2.74
N GLU A 187 -16.41 -17.66 3.42
CA GLU A 187 -15.91 -16.87 4.56
C GLU A 187 -14.62 -16.18 4.08
N ALA A 188 -14.50 -14.87 4.30
CA ALA A 188 -13.28 -14.11 4.06
C ALA A 188 -12.80 -13.53 5.39
N ARG A 189 -11.49 -13.58 5.64
CA ARG A 189 -10.85 -13.09 6.86
C ARG A 189 -9.68 -12.19 6.49
N MET A 190 -9.83 -10.89 6.74
CA MET A 190 -8.80 -9.90 6.48
C MET A 190 -8.11 -9.51 7.79
N LEU A 191 -6.78 -9.67 7.87
CA LEU A 191 -5.93 -9.13 8.94
C LEU A 191 -6.40 -9.47 10.38
N GLY A 192 -6.88 -10.69 10.61
CA GLY A 192 -7.26 -11.17 11.95
C GLY A 192 -8.66 -10.76 12.43
N GLN A 193 -9.47 -10.07 11.60
CA GLN A 193 -10.88 -9.82 11.91
C GLN A 193 -11.76 -10.82 11.14
N SER A 194 -12.63 -11.52 11.88
CA SER A 194 -13.64 -12.40 11.32
C SER A 194 -15.00 -11.71 11.34
N ILE A 195 -15.71 -11.73 10.20
CA ILE A 195 -17.12 -11.37 10.13
C ILE A 195 -17.87 -12.62 9.70
N GLN A 196 -18.68 -13.18 10.60
CA GLN A 196 -19.59 -14.26 10.26
C GLN A 196 -20.94 -13.65 9.86
N ASN A 197 -21.28 -13.71 8.58
CA ASN A 197 -22.62 -13.32 8.12
C ASN A 197 -23.38 -14.54 7.62
N SER A 198 -24.55 -14.79 8.20
CA SER A 198 -25.64 -15.50 7.54
C SER A 198 -26.03 -14.67 6.31
N ALA A 199 -25.86 -15.27 5.13
CA ALA A 199 -25.89 -14.56 3.86
C ALA A 199 -27.16 -13.70 3.65
N VAL A 200 -26.98 -12.39 3.62
CA VAL A 200 -27.73 -11.45 2.77
C VAL A 200 -26.72 -10.44 2.20
N LEU A 201 -26.70 -10.32 0.88
CA LEU A 201 -25.99 -9.36 0.03
C LEU A 201 -24.78 -8.57 0.59
N GLY A 202 -23.61 -8.95 0.08
CA GLY A 202 -22.74 -8.07 -0.71
C GLY A 202 -22.31 -6.74 -0.10
N THR A 203 -21.16 -6.74 0.59
CA THR A 203 -19.99 -5.86 0.37
C THR A 203 -18.98 -6.19 1.47
N LEU A 204 -17.77 -6.63 1.10
CA LEU A 204 -16.66 -6.76 2.05
C LEU A 204 -15.97 -5.40 2.12
N TYR A 205 -16.11 -4.69 3.25
CA TYR A 205 -15.45 -3.40 3.48
C TYR A 205 -13.98 -3.61 3.82
N ILE A 206 -13.12 -2.74 3.30
CA ILE A 206 -11.68 -2.73 3.58
C ILE A 206 -11.24 -1.36 4.01
N ARG A 207 -10.47 -1.32 5.10
CA ARG A 207 -9.68 -0.13 5.45
C ARG A 207 -8.43 -0.11 4.58
N GLN A 208 -8.36 0.88 3.69
CA GLN A 208 -7.21 1.13 2.86
C GLN A 208 -6.15 1.87 3.68
N HIS A 209 -5.02 1.23 3.92
CA HIS A 209 -3.78 1.93 4.26
C HIS A 209 -2.90 1.92 3.01
N TYR A 210 -2.68 3.10 2.44
CA TYR A 210 -1.80 3.28 1.28
C TYR A 210 -0.39 2.78 1.60
N GLY A 211 0.31 2.19 0.63
CA GLY A 211 1.57 1.47 0.88
C GLY A 211 1.41 0.04 1.43
N ARG A 212 0.19 -0.39 1.79
CA ARG A 212 -0.13 -1.78 2.15
C ARG A 212 -1.07 -2.41 1.13
N PRO A 213 -0.94 -3.72 0.86
CA PRO A 213 -1.82 -4.42 -0.06
C PRO A 213 -3.23 -4.51 0.54
N CYS A 214 -4.23 -4.05 -0.20
CA CYS A 214 -5.65 -4.02 0.17
C CYS A 214 -6.46 -4.53 -1.02
N VAL A 215 -7.43 -5.44 -0.80
CA VAL A 215 -8.11 -6.15 -1.90
C VAL A 215 -9.60 -6.27 -1.66
N VAL A 216 -10.42 -5.43 -2.27
CA VAL A 216 -11.88 -5.52 -2.13
C VAL A 216 -12.40 -6.70 -2.94
N LEU A 217 -12.68 -7.82 -2.27
CA LEU A 217 -13.29 -8.99 -2.91
C LEU A 217 -14.81 -8.86 -2.91
N ARG A 218 -15.40 -8.63 -4.08
CA ARG A 218 -16.84 -8.77 -4.29
C ARG A 218 -17.16 -10.20 -4.71
N MET A 219 -17.58 -11.03 -3.77
CA MET A 219 -18.07 -12.37 -4.08
C MET A 219 -19.55 -12.29 -4.47
N ARG A 220 -19.90 -12.76 -5.68
CA ARG A 220 -21.28 -13.00 -6.09
C ARG A 220 -21.50 -14.52 -6.20
N PRO A 221 -22.57 -15.09 -5.63
CA PRO A 221 -22.97 -16.43 -6.00
C PRO A 221 -23.38 -16.42 -7.48
N VAL A 222 -22.80 -17.32 -8.27
CA VAL A 222 -23.35 -17.72 -9.56
C VAL A 222 -24.31 -18.86 -9.26
N PHE A 223 -25.59 -18.63 -9.50
CA PHE A 223 -26.59 -19.70 -9.45
C PHE A 223 -26.53 -20.40 -10.80
N ASP A 224 -25.95 -21.60 -10.84
CA ASP A 224 -26.32 -22.54 -11.91
C ASP A 224 -27.78 -22.92 -11.62
N TRP A 225 -28.69 -22.36 -12.42
CA TRP A 225 -30.00 -22.95 -12.59
C TRP A 225 -29.74 -24.29 -13.28
N GLN A 226 -29.65 -25.36 -12.50
CA GLN A 226 -30.06 -26.65 -13.04
C GLN A 226 -31.56 -26.55 -13.20
N ASP A 227 -31.98 -26.27 -14.42
CA ASP A 227 -33.38 -26.33 -14.84
C ASP A 227 -33.97 -27.66 -14.35
N GLY A 228 -35.13 -27.57 -13.71
CA GLY A 228 -35.99 -28.73 -13.45
C GLY A 228 -36.68 -29.18 -14.74
#